data_AF-A0AAW0WSU3-F1
#
_entry.id   AF-A0AAW0WSU3-F1
#
_cell.length_a   1.000
_cell.length_b   1.000
_cell.length_c   1.000
_cell.angle_alpha   90.00
_cell.angle_beta   90.00
_cell.angle_gamma   90.00
#
_symmetry.space_group_name_H-M   'P 1'
#
loop_
_entity.id
_entity.type
_entity.pdbx_description
1 polymer ?
#
loop_
_entity_poly.entity_id
_entity_poly.type
_entity_poly.pdbx_seq_one_letter_code
_entity_poly.pdbx_strand_id
1 'polypeptide(L)'
;MSDSDDMPSLEDDGGEVQPAARTAGVRKVAHADTSRPERIECEDDTSDSDNEEDWQEMEEAISGKTICLFCDNVLPSVQLAFAHMIDAHGFDCVAFVCRFNLDQIGYIKLVNYIRQKRPSPEILFTEENVKWESSDYVKPVINDDALLMFDVEELTKIEEQPDHDQRTLYNEATYDELREIIVKQREVMQRMLQAVQAVSKNDNGIIKTVGDMRPEEDEGYFNSYAHFDIHHEMLTDRIRTESYRDAIMKNSNLLNGKRVLDLGCGTAILSMFCAKTGAMVTGVDMSDVIYQAMDIVKENELENTIKLCKGRLEDLDFEHKFDFIISEWMGYFLLFEGMLDSVLYARDKHLANGGLLLPSRCTLHLVGMEDMDTYEKIISFWNDVYGFKMSCMQKEVVKEASTDIVKQQHIITSAVQIADFDLMKITPNDTEFTSKFSLTVKRDGKLTGFVGYFDTYFDMPSPVFFSTGPQAKPTHWKQTIFYLPSPYIIKKGECVEGTICVRRKRKEIRSLDVGISFADQKLKYLVE
;
A
#
# COMPACT_ATOMS: atom_id res chain seq x y z
N MET A 1 74.11 -13.22 -43.02
CA MET A 1 73.44 -12.97 -41.73
C MET A 1 72.06 -13.59 -41.88
N SER A 2 72.06 -14.92 -41.84
CA SER A 2 71.67 -15.71 -40.66
C SER A 2 70.14 -15.79 -40.58
N ASP A 3 69.50 -16.59 -41.43
CA ASP A 3 69.33 -18.07 -41.33
C ASP A 3 68.14 -18.34 -40.36
N SER A 4 66.95 -18.72 -40.87
CA SER A 4 66.48 -20.11 -41.15
C SER A 4 66.39 -20.96 -39.87
N ASP A 5 65.40 -21.78 -39.55
CA ASP A 5 64.15 -22.27 -40.15
C ASP A 5 63.57 -23.26 -39.10
N ASP A 6 62.56 -24.05 -39.49
CA ASP A 6 62.22 -25.38 -38.98
C ASP A 6 61.34 -25.62 -37.72
N MET A 7 60.30 -26.43 -37.99
CA MET A 7 59.55 -27.25 -37.04
C MET A 7 60.24 -28.61 -36.82
N PRO A 8 59.75 -29.38 -35.83
CA PRO A 8 59.46 -30.81 -36.01
C PRO A 8 57.97 -31.12 -35.65
N SER A 9 57.16 -32.00 -36.29
CA SER A 9 57.34 -33.19 -37.16
C SER A 9 58.00 -34.40 -36.47
N LEU A 10 57.54 -35.66 -36.50
CA LEU A 10 56.35 -36.36 -37.06
C LEU A 10 56.16 -37.73 -36.33
N GLU A 11 54.90 -38.19 -36.22
CA GLU A 11 54.35 -39.58 -36.39
C GLU A 11 54.87 -40.88 -35.69
N ASP A 12 53.97 -41.90 -35.77
CA ASP A 12 54.10 -43.36 -35.58
C ASP A 12 54.21 -44.00 -34.16
N ASP A 13 53.56 -45.14 -33.85
CA ASP A 13 52.53 -45.97 -34.55
C ASP A 13 51.80 -46.92 -33.56
N GLY A 14 50.65 -47.49 -33.96
CA GLY A 14 50.32 -48.90 -33.67
C GLY A 14 49.17 -49.27 -32.68
N GLY A 15 48.09 -49.88 -33.22
CA GLY A 15 47.27 -50.91 -32.51
C GLY A 15 45.91 -50.45 -31.91
N GLU A 16 44.82 -50.27 -32.67
CA GLU A 16 43.90 -51.28 -33.26
C GLU A 16 42.69 -51.68 -32.35
N VAL A 17 41.57 -52.08 -32.98
CA VAL A 17 40.34 -52.73 -32.45
C VAL A 17 39.18 -51.83 -31.93
N GLN A 18 38.24 -51.55 -32.83
CA GLN A 18 36.78 -51.66 -32.58
C GLN A 18 36.29 -53.08 -33.00
N PRO A 19 35.04 -53.57 -32.77
CA PRO A 19 33.82 -52.86 -32.35
C PRO A 19 32.89 -53.63 -31.34
N ALA A 20 31.67 -53.07 -31.16
CA ALA A 20 30.37 -53.77 -30.98
C ALA A 20 29.71 -53.91 -29.59
N ALA A 21 28.74 -53.00 -29.35
CA ALA A 21 27.31 -53.27 -29.18
C ALA A 21 26.71 -54.02 -27.95
N ARG A 22 25.55 -53.47 -27.53
CA ARG A 22 24.37 -54.05 -26.83
C ARG A 22 24.25 -53.96 -25.30
N THR A 23 22.98 -53.70 -24.96
CA THR A 23 22.31 -53.40 -23.69
C THR A 23 22.01 -54.62 -22.80
N ALA A 24 22.25 -54.48 -21.50
CA ALA A 24 21.51 -55.01 -20.33
C ALA A 24 22.28 -54.55 -19.07
N GLY A 25 21.74 -54.35 -17.86
CA GLY A 25 20.39 -54.56 -17.35
C GLY A 25 20.44 -54.88 -15.84
N VAL A 26 20.06 -53.91 -15.00
CA VAL A 26 19.61 -54.06 -13.59
C VAL A 26 20.57 -54.64 -12.53
N ARG A 27 20.88 -53.84 -11.50
CA ARG A 27 20.75 -54.31 -10.10
C ARG A 27 20.25 -53.20 -9.18
N LYS A 28 19.40 -53.60 -8.21
CA LYS A 28 18.53 -52.74 -7.39
C LYS A 28 19.29 -52.02 -6.27
N VAL A 29 18.87 -50.81 -5.95
CA VAL A 29 18.92 -50.23 -4.59
C VAL A 29 17.49 -50.15 -4.08
N ALA A 30 17.28 -50.42 -2.79
CA ALA A 30 15.94 -50.63 -2.22
C ALA A 30 15.17 -49.33 -1.96
N HIS A 31 13.84 -49.41 -2.04
CA HIS A 31 12.94 -48.37 -1.54
C HIS A 31 13.02 -48.29 0.00
N ALA A 32 12.98 -47.07 0.52
CA ALA A 32 12.59 -46.74 1.89
C ALA A 32 11.50 -45.66 1.83
N ASP A 33 10.65 -45.61 2.85
CA ASP A 33 9.33 -44.98 2.81
C ASP A 33 9.26 -43.49 2.42
N THR A 34 8.22 -43.16 1.66
CA THR A 34 7.75 -41.79 1.45
C THR A 34 6.75 -41.40 2.55
N SER A 35 7.24 -41.05 3.74
CA SER A 35 6.43 -40.36 4.74
C SER A 35 6.35 -38.86 4.41
N ARG A 36 5.15 -38.40 4.06
CA ARG A 36 4.78 -36.99 3.84
C ARG A 36 5.19 -36.14 5.06
N PRO A 37 5.81 -34.95 4.91
CA PRO A 37 6.09 -34.09 6.05
C PRO A 37 4.77 -33.62 6.68
N GLU A 38 4.68 -33.72 8.00
CA GLU A 38 3.49 -33.35 8.76
C GLU A 38 3.25 -31.84 8.69
N ARG A 39 2.00 -31.47 8.46
CA ARG A 39 1.53 -30.09 8.48
C ARG A 39 1.42 -29.69 9.95
N ILE A 40 2.23 -28.76 10.44
CA ILE A 40 2.05 -28.21 11.78
C ILE A 40 0.78 -27.34 11.73
N GLU A 41 -0.31 -27.85 12.29
CA GLU A 41 -1.55 -27.11 12.43
C GLU A 41 -1.44 -26.16 13.63
N CYS A 42 -1.86 -24.91 13.41
CA CYS A 42 -2.01 -23.93 14.48
C CYS A 42 -3.39 -24.17 15.11
N GLU A 43 -3.45 -24.60 16.36
CA GLU A 43 -4.72 -24.86 17.05
C GLU A 43 -5.56 -23.58 17.17
N ASP A 44 -6.83 -23.69 16.80
CA ASP A 44 -7.80 -22.59 16.67
C ASP A 44 -8.68 -22.55 17.92
N ASP A 45 -8.08 -22.17 19.07
CA ASP A 45 -8.78 -22.05 20.36
C ASP A 45 -9.72 -20.83 20.35
N THR A 46 -10.93 -21.03 19.85
CA THR A 46 -12.05 -20.10 19.95
C THR A 46 -13.00 -20.55 21.06
N SER A 47 -12.96 -19.86 22.20
CA SER A 47 -13.92 -20.02 23.30
C SER A 47 -14.45 -18.66 23.76
N ASP A 48 -14.99 -17.90 22.82
CA ASP A 48 -15.68 -16.65 23.13
C ASP A 48 -17.08 -16.95 23.68
N SER A 49 -17.30 -16.58 24.94
CA SER A 49 -18.63 -16.49 25.54
C SER A 49 -18.76 -15.21 26.36
N ASP A 50 -18.57 -14.07 25.70
CA ASP A 50 -18.91 -12.74 26.22
C ASP A 50 -20.10 -12.19 25.42
N ASN A 51 -21.07 -11.59 26.12
CA ASN A 51 -22.42 -11.39 25.59
C ASN A 51 -22.51 -10.21 24.59
N GLU A 52 -23.15 -10.44 23.44
CA GLU A 52 -23.45 -9.40 22.43
C GLU A 52 -24.55 -8.39 22.84
N GLU A 53 -25.10 -8.48 24.05
CA GLU A 53 -26.26 -7.67 24.47
C GLU A 53 -25.92 -6.25 24.97
N ASP A 54 -24.68 -5.98 25.42
CA ASP A 54 -24.27 -4.67 25.95
C ASP A 54 -23.83 -3.65 24.86
N TRP A 55 -23.67 -4.08 23.60
CA TRP A 55 -23.17 -3.21 22.52
C TRP A 55 -24.27 -2.44 21.77
N GLN A 56 -25.54 -2.85 21.88
CA GLN A 56 -26.63 -2.31 21.05
C GLN A 56 -27.10 -0.90 21.47
N GLU A 57 -26.83 -0.44 22.70
CA GLU A 57 -27.31 0.87 23.18
C GLU A 57 -26.36 2.05 22.87
N MET A 58 -25.16 1.81 22.30
CA MET A 58 -24.14 2.86 22.11
C MET A 58 -23.86 3.24 20.64
N GLU A 59 -24.37 2.49 19.65
CA GLU A 59 -24.15 2.77 18.22
C GLU A 59 -25.13 3.79 17.60
N GLU A 60 -26.27 4.10 18.23
CA GLU A 60 -27.30 4.98 17.63
C GLU A 60 -26.96 6.49 17.59
N ALA A 61 -25.82 6.92 18.13
CA ALA A 61 -25.59 8.33 18.53
C ALA A 61 -24.69 9.20 17.63
N ILE A 62 -24.10 8.71 16.53
CA ILE A 62 -23.28 9.55 15.62
C ILE A 62 -23.70 9.38 14.15
N SER A 63 -24.88 9.91 13.82
CA SER A 63 -25.25 10.18 12.43
C SER A 63 -24.50 11.41 11.92
N GLY A 64 -23.39 11.23 11.20
CA GLY A 64 -22.62 12.33 10.56
C GLY A 64 -23.37 13.16 9.51
N LYS A 65 -24.65 12.83 9.24
CA LYS A 65 -25.54 13.55 8.32
C LYS A 65 -25.85 14.95 8.85
N THR A 66 -25.75 15.95 7.97
CA THR A 66 -26.15 17.34 8.27
C THR A 66 -27.12 17.88 7.22
N ILE A 67 -27.75 19.03 7.48
CA ILE A 67 -28.67 19.68 6.56
C ILE A 67 -28.00 20.94 5.99
N CYS A 68 -28.11 21.18 4.68
CA CYS A 68 -27.64 22.42 4.05
C CYS A 68 -28.19 23.67 4.77
N LEU A 69 -27.42 24.77 4.86
CA LEU A 69 -27.91 26.00 5.52
C LEU A 69 -29.07 26.67 4.78
N PHE A 70 -29.18 26.49 3.45
CA PHE A 70 -30.11 27.24 2.58
C PHE A 70 -31.18 26.38 1.91
N CYS A 71 -31.16 25.06 2.07
CA CYS A 71 -32.21 24.16 1.58
C CYS A 71 -32.36 22.92 2.47
N ASP A 72 -33.43 22.16 2.27
CA ASP A 72 -33.75 20.98 3.11
C ASP A 72 -32.99 19.71 2.69
N ASN A 73 -31.92 19.82 1.89
CA ASN A 73 -31.06 18.69 1.52
C ASN A 73 -30.27 18.18 2.73
N VAL A 74 -30.32 16.85 2.94
CA VAL A 74 -29.53 16.14 3.94
C VAL A 74 -28.27 15.57 3.27
N LEU A 75 -27.09 16.02 3.70
CA LEU A 75 -25.79 15.62 3.17
C LEU A 75 -25.09 14.65 4.14
N PRO A 76 -24.26 13.70 3.65
CA PRO A 76 -23.57 12.73 4.51
C PRO A 76 -22.51 13.30 5.45
N SER A 77 -22.03 14.53 5.23
CA SER A 77 -21.03 15.20 6.06
C SER A 77 -21.10 16.73 5.94
N VAL A 78 -20.43 17.44 6.86
CA VAL A 78 -20.29 18.91 6.84
C VAL A 78 -19.51 19.40 5.62
N GLN A 79 -18.46 18.69 5.22
CA GLN A 79 -17.64 19.02 4.05
C GLN A 79 -18.47 18.97 2.75
N LEU A 80 -19.32 17.94 2.61
CA LEU A 80 -20.25 17.83 1.48
C LEU A 80 -21.36 18.91 1.55
N ALA A 81 -21.75 19.35 2.74
CA ALA A 81 -22.67 20.48 2.89
C ALA A 81 -22.01 21.80 2.47
N PHE A 82 -20.72 22.04 2.75
CA PHE A 82 -20.00 23.23 2.26
C PHE A 82 -19.85 23.22 0.74
N ALA A 83 -19.43 22.09 0.15
CA ALA A 83 -19.37 21.96 -1.32
C ALA A 83 -20.74 22.21 -1.96
N HIS A 84 -21.80 21.63 -1.40
CA HIS A 84 -23.17 21.86 -1.87
C HIS A 84 -23.63 23.32 -1.72
N MET A 85 -23.21 24.04 -0.66
CA MET A 85 -23.52 25.47 -0.48
C MET A 85 -22.83 26.35 -1.53
N ILE A 86 -21.62 25.99 -1.97
CA ILE A 86 -20.93 26.66 -3.08
C ILE A 86 -21.70 26.36 -4.38
N ASP A 87 -21.89 25.10 -4.73
CA ASP A 87 -22.43 24.69 -6.04
C ASP A 87 -23.90 25.07 -6.25
N ALA A 88 -24.75 24.89 -5.24
CA ALA A 88 -26.21 25.09 -5.36
C ALA A 88 -26.70 26.45 -4.87
N HIS A 89 -25.90 27.17 -4.06
CA HIS A 89 -26.31 28.42 -3.43
C HIS A 89 -25.32 29.58 -3.60
N GLY A 90 -24.16 29.36 -4.23
CA GLY A 90 -23.12 30.38 -4.40
C GLY A 90 -22.55 30.89 -3.08
N PHE A 91 -22.70 30.14 -1.99
CA PHE A 91 -22.28 30.53 -0.65
C PHE A 91 -21.04 29.74 -0.23
N ASP A 92 -19.88 30.36 -0.38
CA ASP A 92 -18.64 29.87 0.20
C ASP A 92 -18.61 30.22 1.69
N CYS A 93 -18.93 29.23 2.54
CA CYS A 93 -18.93 29.39 3.99
C CYS A 93 -17.51 29.65 4.56
N VAL A 94 -16.46 29.14 3.90
CA VAL A 94 -15.07 29.29 4.33
C VAL A 94 -14.64 30.74 4.06
N ALA A 95 -14.80 31.20 2.83
CA ALA A 95 -14.50 32.58 2.46
C ALA A 95 -15.35 33.58 3.27
N PHE A 96 -16.59 33.23 3.64
CA PHE A 96 -17.43 34.07 4.50
C PHE A 96 -16.88 34.18 5.93
N VAL A 97 -16.51 33.05 6.55
CA VAL A 97 -15.88 33.04 7.88
C VAL A 97 -14.59 33.87 7.88
N CYS A 98 -13.72 33.68 6.89
CA CYS A 98 -12.46 34.43 6.77
C CYS A 98 -12.71 35.92 6.56
N ARG A 99 -13.62 36.30 5.64
CA ARG A 99 -13.96 37.72 5.36
C ARG A 99 -14.45 38.47 6.60
N PHE A 100 -15.22 37.81 7.46
CA PHE A 100 -15.78 38.42 8.67
C PHE A 100 -14.97 38.10 9.94
N ASN A 101 -13.86 37.36 9.83
CA ASN A 101 -12.98 36.93 10.91
C ASN A 101 -13.75 36.36 12.12
N LEU A 102 -14.63 35.39 11.85
CA LEU A 102 -15.49 34.78 12.87
C LEU A 102 -14.71 33.75 13.70
N ASP A 103 -14.78 33.87 15.03
CA ASP A 103 -14.36 32.81 15.95
C ASP A 103 -15.42 31.70 16.03
N GLN A 104 -15.13 30.61 16.77
CA GLN A 104 -16.07 29.48 16.91
C GLN A 104 -17.45 29.90 17.42
N ILE A 105 -17.53 30.93 18.26
CA ILE A 105 -18.80 31.45 18.80
C ILE A 105 -19.53 32.27 17.72
N GLY A 106 -18.82 33.12 16.97
CA GLY A 106 -19.34 33.89 15.85
C GLY A 106 -19.86 33.00 14.71
N TYR A 107 -19.21 31.87 14.45
CA TYR A 107 -19.66 30.85 13.51
C TYR A 107 -20.93 30.11 14.00
N ILE A 108 -20.96 29.64 15.25
CA ILE A 108 -22.16 29.04 15.87
C ILE A 108 -23.35 30.00 15.78
N LYS A 109 -23.12 31.29 16.09
CA LYS A 109 -24.10 32.36 15.94
C LYS A 109 -24.57 32.53 14.49
N LEU A 110 -23.66 32.54 13.51
CA LEU A 110 -23.98 32.64 12.08
C LEU A 110 -24.87 31.47 11.62
N VAL A 111 -24.49 30.23 11.96
CA VAL A 111 -25.27 29.02 11.63
C VAL A 111 -26.67 29.12 12.22
N ASN A 112 -26.79 29.39 13.52
CA ASN A 112 -28.10 29.52 14.19
C ASN A 112 -28.93 30.70 13.64
N TYR A 113 -28.30 31.82 13.29
CA TYR A 113 -28.96 32.93 12.61
C TYR A 113 -29.54 32.50 11.25
N ILE A 114 -28.77 31.80 10.41
CA ILE A 114 -29.23 31.33 9.11
C ILE A 114 -30.37 30.30 9.29
N ARG A 115 -30.21 29.32 10.19
CA ARG A 115 -31.25 28.34 10.53
C ARG A 115 -32.56 29.00 10.99
N GLN A 116 -32.48 30.02 11.86
CA GLN A 116 -33.66 30.65 12.45
C GLN A 116 -34.34 31.69 11.55
N LYS A 117 -33.55 32.45 10.75
CA LYS A 117 -34.07 33.57 9.93
C LYS A 117 -34.24 33.22 8.45
N ARG A 118 -33.63 32.13 7.97
CA ARG A 118 -33.61 31.67 6.57
C ARG A 118 -33.37 32.81 5.56
N PRO A 119 -32.30 33.63 5.72
CA PRO A 119 -31.93 34.65 4.74
C PRO A 119 -31.45 33.99 3.44
N SER A 120 -31.59 34.68 2.30
CA SER A 120 -30.86 34.29 1.09
C SER A 120 -29.35 34.58 1.26
N PRO A 121 -28.46 33.83 0.58
CA PRO A 121 -27.01 34.07 0.62
C PRO A 121 -26.62 35.53 0.32
N GLU A 122 -27.30 36.15 -0.65
CA GLU A 122 -27.11 37.54 -1.08
C GLU A 122 -27.24 38.55 0.08
N ILE A 123 -28.15 38.31 1.02
CA ILE A 123 -28.42 39.19 2.17
C ILE A 123 -27.32 39.08 3.24
N LEU A 124 -26.55 38.00 3.25
CA LEU A 124 -25.43 37.82 4.19
C LEU A 124 -24.23 38.72 3.83
N PHE A 125 -24.08 39.08 2.55
CA PHE A 125 -22.99 39.94 2.07
C PHE A 125 -23.29 41.45 2.18
N THR A 126 -24.49 41.86 2.59
CA THR A 126 -24.81 43.29 2.79
C THR A 126 -24.31 43.75 4.17
N GLU A 127 -23.30 44.63 4.18
CA GLU A 127 -22.48 45.01 5.36
C GLU A 127 -23.22 45.82 6.46
N GLU A 128 -24.55 45.94 6.39
CA GLU A 128 -25.36 46.64 7.38
C GLU A 128 -25.65 45.78 8.62
N ASN A 129 -24.78 45.93 9.63
CA ASN A 129 -24.81 45.31 10.96
C ASN A 129 -24.87 43.78 10.96
N VAL A 130 -23.75 43.14 11.33
CA VAL A 130 -23.56 41.70 11.57
C VAL A 130 -24.73 41.06 12.34
N LYS A 131 -25.76 40.58 11.62
CA LYS A 131 -27.10 40.27 12.18
C LYS A 131 -27.10 39.05 13.10
N TRP A 132 -26.05 38.25 13.04
CA TRP A 132 -25.84 37.07 13.86
C TRP A 132 -25.20 37.37 15.22
N GLU A 133 -24.71 38.58 15.52
CA GLU A 133 -24.00 38.82 16.78
C GLU A 133 -24.85 38.75 18.07
N SER A 134 -26.18 38.69 17.97
CA SER A 134 -27.05 38.58 19.16
C SER A 134 -26.73 37.33 19.99
N SER A 135 -26.76 37.48 21.31
CA SER A 135 -26.71 36.37 22.28
C SER A 135 -27.83 35.34 22.10
N ASP A 136 -28.90 35.70 21.37
CA ASP A 136 -30.01 34.79 21.06
C ASP A 136 -29.57 33.57 20.22
N TYR A 137 -28.53 33.72 19.39
CA TYR A 137 -28.06 32.71 18.44
C TYR A 137 -26.98 31.77 19.00
N VAL A 138 -26.68 31.85 20.30
CA VAL A 138 -25.73 30.93 20.97
C VAL A 138 -26.36 29.55 21.24
N LYS A 139 -27.70 29.43 21.15
CA LYS A 139 -28.42 28.18 21.36
C LYS A 139 -28.68 27.46 20.03
N PRO A 140 -28.49 26.13 19.96
CA PRO A 140 -28.81 25.35 18.76
C PRO A 140 -30.27 25.53 18.33
N VAL A 141 -30.48 25.78 17.03
CA VAL A 141 -31.83 25.76 16.42
C VAL A 141 -32.26 24.33 16.09
N ILE A 142 -31.28 23.45 15.82
CA ILE A 142 -31.45 22.02 15.57
C ILE A 142 -30.63 21.30 16.64
N ASN A 143 -31.22 20.31 17.31
CA ASN A 143 -30.47 19.45 18.23
C ASN A 143 -29.48 18.59 17.43
N ASP A 144 -28.26 18.45 17.94
CA ASP A 144 -27.20 17.65 17.34
C ASP A 144 -26.83 18.06 15.89
N ASP A 145 -26.99 19.36 15.56
CA ASP A 145 -26.59 19.91 14.26
C ASP A 145 -25.07 19.79 14.08
N ALA A 146 -24.64 18.88 13.21
CA ALA A 146 -23.22 18.65 12.94
C ALA A 146 -22.48 19.89 12.40
N LEU A 147 -23.17 20.90 11.83
CA LEU A 147 -22.53 22.18 11.49
C LEU A 147 -22.14 22.99 12.74
N LEU A 148 -22.84 22.85 13.87
CA LEU A 148 -22.46 23.51 15.13
C LEU A 148 -21.32 22.79 15.87
N MET A 149 -21.04 21.54 15.50
CA MET A 149 -19.96 20.71 16.05
C MET A 149 -18.66 20.78 15.21
N PHE A 150 -18.69 21.50 14.09
CA PHE A 150 -17.52 21.72 13.22
C PHE A 150 -16.58 22.78 13.81
N ASP A 151 -15.27 22.53 13.80
CA ASP A 151 -14.24 23.47 14.28
C ASP A 151 -13.91 24.50 13.19
N VAL A 152 -14.36 25.73 13.37
CA VAL A 152 -14.16 26.82 12.42
C VAL A 152 -12.75 27.43 12.48
N GLU A 153 -12.02 27.23 13.59
CA GLU A 153 -10.69 27.80 13.80
C GLU A 153 -9.60 27.06 12.98
N GLU A 154 -9.98 25.98 12.30
CA GLU A 154 -9.18 25.32 11.27
C GLU A 154 -9.17 26.11 9.94
N LEU A 155 -10.21 26.91 9.65
CA LEU A 155 -10.43 27.53 8.33
C LEU A 155 -9.67 28.86 8.10
N THR A 156 -9.33 29.61 9.16
CA THR A 156 -8.90 31.02 9.05
C THR A 156 -7.39 31.25 8.92
N LYS A 157 -6.58 30.19 8.75
CA LYS A 157 -5.12 30.22 8.89
C LYS A 157 -4.30 30.52 7.60
N ILE A 158 -4.94 30.93 6.51
CA ILE A 158 -4.36 30.80 5.15
C ILE A 158 -3.78 32.09 4.52
N GLU A 159 -4.15 33.30 4.93
CA GLU A 159 -3.81 34.52 4.19
C GLU A 159 -3.06 35.63 4.98
N GLU A 160 -1.73 35.66 4.85
CA GLU A 160 -0.95 36.92 4.74
C GLU A 160 0.22 36.73 3.75
N GLN A 161 0.27 37.53 2.68
CA GLN A 161 1.45 37.69 1.82
C GLN A 161 1.86 39.17 1.74
N PRO A 162 3.17 39.43 1.55
CA PRO A 162 3.52 40.31 0.44
C PRO A 162 4.81 39.94 -0.34
N ASP A 163 4.62 39.79 -1.66
CA ASP A 163 5.48 40.22 -2.79
C ASP A 163 6.92 39.65 -3.00
N HIS A 164 7.36 39.73 -4.27
CA HIS A 164 8.66 39.34 -4.84
C HIS A 164 9.88 39.68 -3.94
N ASP A 165 10.92 38.84 -3.77
CA ASP A 165 11.76 38.35 -4.87
C ASP A 165 12.76 37.24 -4.44
N GLN A 166 13.31 36.51 -5.43
CA GLN A 166 14.58 35.74 -5.42
C GLN A 166 15.00 34.86 -4.22
N ARG A 167 14.84 33.53 -4.41
CA ARG A 167 15.72 32.42 -3.99
C ARG A 167 16.89 32.75 -3.03
N THR A 168 16.81 32.33 -1.77
CA THR A 168 17.72 31.32 -1.19
C THR A 168 17.10 30.72 0.09
N LEU A 169 17.56 29.51 0.46
CA LEU A 169 17.36 28.89 1.78
C LEU A 169 15.92 28.47 2.12
N TYR A 170 15.56 27.25 1.70
CA TYR A 170 14.69 26.41 2.54
C TYR A 170 15.32 26.27 3.93
N ASN A 171 14.48 26.25 4.97
CA ASN A 171 14.53 25.32 6.11
C ASN A 171 13.45 25.68 7.16
N GLU A 172 12.79 24.75 7.88
CA GLU A 172 12.58 23.29 7.65
C GLU A 172 11.55 22.70 8.66
N ALA A 173 10.64 23.50 9.24
CA ALA A 173 9.82 23.06 10.38
C ALA A 173 8.30 23.08 10.14
N THR A 174 7.77 24.11 9.46
CA THR A 174 6.33 24.40 9.41
C THR A 174 5.57 23.83 8.20
N TYR A 175 6.24 23.12 7.29
CA TYR A 175 5.59 22.40 6.18
C TYR A 175 5.50 20.88 6.41
N ASP A 176 6.34 20.32 7.30
CA ASP A 176 6.41 18.88 7.53
C ASP A 176 5.36 18.40 8.54
N GLU A 177 5.02 19.19 9.58
CA GLU A 177 3.90 18.91 10.49
C GLU A 177 2.54 18.85 9.76
N LEU A 178 2.36 19.67 8.72
CA LEU A 178 1.16 19.70 7.87
C LEU A 178 1.02 18.47 6.97
N ARG A 179 2.11 17.73 6.68
CA ARG A 179 2.05 16.47 5.92
C ARG A 179 1.77 15.25 6.79
N GLU A 180 2.25 15.20 8.04
CA GLU A 180 1.91 14.12 8.97
C GLU A 180 0.40 14.07 9.27
N ILE A 181 -0.26 15.22 9.33
CA ILE A 181 -1.71 15.33 9.60
C ILE A 181 -2.55 14.74 8.45
N ILE A 182 -2.10 14.86 7.20
CA ILE A 182 -2.79 14.29 6.01
C ILE A 182 -2.64 12.76 5.95
N VAL A 183 -1.47 12.22 6.33
CA VAL A 183 -1.25 10.76 6.34
C VAL A 183 -2.14 10.07 7.38
N LYS A 184 -2.32 10.68 8.57
CA LYS A 184 -3.29 10.20 9.58
C LYS A 184 -4.74 10.26 9.12
N GLN A 185 -5.12 11.22 8.29
CA GLN A 185 -6.45 11.26 7.68
C GLN A 185 -6.70 10.08 6.71
N ARG A 186 -5.63 9.47 6.16
CA ARG A 186 -5.70 8.28 5.30
C ARG A 186 -5.87 7.00 6.09
N GLU A 187 -5.12 6.83 7.19
CA GLU A 187 -5.26 5.70 8.14
C GLU A 187 -6.70 5.58 8.67
N VAL A 188 -7.36 6.71 8.92
CA VAL A 188 -8.77 6.77 9.37
C VAL A 188 -9.76 6.41 8.25
N MET A 189 -9.40 6.63 6.98
CA MET A 189 -10.26 6.33 5.82
C MET A 189 -10.14 4.88 5.33
N GLN A 190 -9.10 4.13 5.69
CA GLN A 190 -9.06 2.66 5.49
C GLN A 190 -9.88 1.90 6.53
N ARG A 191 -10.05 2.43 7.76
CA ARG A 191 -11.04 1.91 8.71
C ARG A 191 -12.49 2.00 8.18
N MET A 192 -12.79 2.89 7.24
CA MET A 192 -14.10 2.92 6.55
C MET A 192 -14.37 1.72 5.64
N LEU A 193 -13.36 0.91 5.25
CA LEU A 193 -13.57 -0.36 4.56
C LEU A 193 -13.90 -1.53 5.50
N GLN A 194 -13.41 -1.50 6.76
CA GLN A 194 -13.57 -2.57 7.75
C GLN A 194 -15.05 -2.88 8.09
N ALA A 195 -15.99 -1.99 7.74
CA ALA A 195 -17.38 -2.03 8.16
C ALA A 195 -18.41 -2.25 7.03
N VAL A 196 -18.04 -2.75 5.84
CA VAL A 196 -19.02 -3.09 4.76
C VAL A 196 -19.70 -4.47 4.97
N GLN A 197 -19.74 -4.91 6.25
CA GLN A 197 -20.82 -5.72 6.87
C GLN A 197 -21.12 -7.14 6.31
N ALA A 198 -20.32 -8.09 6.80
CA ALA A 198 -20.80 -9.35 7.40
C ALA A 198 -21.78 -10.27 6.62
N VAL A 199 -21.37 -10.79 5.46
CA VAL A 199 -22.09 -11.85 4.68
C VAL A 199 -21.05 -12.79 4.03
N SER A 200 -21.08 -14.14 4.09
CA SER A 200 -21.86 -15.14 4.85
C SER A 200 -21.08 -16.48 4.93
N LYS A 201 -21.67 -17.56 5.49
CA LYS A 201 -21.02 -18.86 5.78
C LYS A 201 -21.01 -19.85 4.60
N ASN A 202 -19.81 -20.27 4.19
CA ASN A 202 -19.38 -21.67 4.00
C ASN A 202 -18.00 -21.66 3.32
N ASP A 203 -17.04 -22.41 3.85
CA ASP A 203 -15.69 -22.46 3.28
C ASP A 203 -15.22 -23.90 3.10
N ASN A 204 -15.00 -24.30 1.85
CA ASN A 204 -14.65 -25.67 1.44
C ASN A 204 -13.12 -25.85 1.27
N GLY A 205 -12.32 -25.01 1.92
CA GLY A 205 -10.86 -25.15 1.95
C GLY A 205 -10.15 -24.78 0.64
N ILE A 206 -10.76 -23.93 -0.17
CA ILE A 206 -10.16 -23.32 -1.36
C ILE A 206 -9.74 -21.89 -0.97
N ILE A 207 -8.51 -21.48 -1.30
CA ILE A 207 -8.06 -20.11 -1.04
C ILE A 207 -8.85 -19.15 -1.94
N LYS A 208 -9.49 -18.15 -1.33
CA LYS A 208 -10.14 -17.05 -2.06
C LYS A 208 -9.12 -16.02 -2.53
N THR A 209 -9.28 -15.58 -3.76
CA THR A 209 -8.47 -14.55 -4.42
C THR A 209 -9.25 -13.27 -4.61
N VAL A 210 -8.59 -12.13 -4.88
CA VAL A 210 -9.29 -10.87 -5.20
C VAL A 210 -10.14 -10.98 -6.47
N GLY A 211 -9.86 -11.95 -7.34
CA GLY A 211 -10.72 -12.29 -8.48
C GLY A 211 -12.10 -12.82 -8.06
N ASP A 212 -12.19 -13.50 -6.91
CA ASP A 212 -13.45 -14.08 -6.40
C ASP A 212 -14.35 -13.07 -5.67
N MET A 213 -13.87 -11.83 -5.43
CA MET A 213 -14.65 -10.78 -4.76
C MET A 213 -15.77 -10.23 -5.65
N ARG A 214 -16.87 -9.83 -5.02
CA ARG A 214 -17.94 -9.09 -5.68
C ARG A 214 -17.50 -7.63 -5.90
N PRO A 215 -17.89 -6.96 -7.01
CA PRO A 215 -17.48 -5.58 -7.26
C PRO A 215 -17.81 -4.59 -6.13
N GLU A 216 -18.92 -4.80 -5.42
CA GLU A 216 -19.34 -3.94 -4.30
C GLU A 216 -18.47 -4.13 -3.04
N GLU A 217 -17.80 -5.28 -2.90
CA GLU A 217 -16.86 -5.55 -1.79
C GLU A 217 -15.49 -4.88 -2.04
N ASP A 218 -15.26 -4.42 -3.28
CA ASP A 218 -13.96 -3.92 -3.75
C ASP A 218 -14.00 -2.42 -4.14
N GLU A 219 -15.17 -1.80 -4.07
CA GLU A 219 -15.39 -0.40 -4.46
C GLU A 219 -14.54 0.58 -3.65
N GLY A 220 -14.43 0.38 -2.33
CA GLY A 220 -13.59 1.24 -1.47
C GLY A 220 -12.10 1.15 -1.79
N TYR A 221 -11.62 -0.01 -2.26
CA TYR A 221 -10.24 -0.17 -2.72
C TYR A 221 -9.99 0.69 -3.96
N PHE A 222 -10.79 0.50 -5.01
CA PHE A 222 -10.62 1.24 -6.27
C PHE A 222 -10.88 2.75 -6.13
N ASN A 223 -11.81 3.16 -5.26
CA ASN A 223 -12.06 4.57 -4.98
C ASN A 223 -10.85 5.26 -4.31
N SER A 224 -10.06 4.55 -3.51
CA SER A 224 -8.82 5.11 -2.95
C SER A 224 -7.79 5.46 -4.03
N TYR A 225 -7.81 4.73 -5.16
CA TYR A 225 -7.01 4.99 -6.36
C TYR A 225 -7.60 6.02 -7.32
N ALA A 226 -8.76 6.60 -7.04
CA ALA A 226 -9.33 7.69 -7.84
C ALA A 226 -8.76 9.07 -7.44
N HIS A 227 -8.22 9.20 -6.22
CA HIS A 227 -7.68 10.47 -5.72
C HIS A 227 -6.31 10.79 -6.32
N PHE A 228 -6.05 12.06 -6.65
CA PHE A 228 -4.79 12.45 -7.31
C PHE A 228 -3.54 12.27 -6.42
N ASP A 229 -3.68 12.36 -5.10
CA ASP A 229 -2.56 12.30 -4.15
C ASP A 229 -1.79 10.97 -4.19
N ILE A 230 -2.47 9.83 -4.33
CA ILE A 230 -1.80 8.52 -4.43
C ILE A 230 -0.93 8.45 -5.69
N HIS A 231 -1.40 9.02 -6.80
CA HIS A 231 -0.65 9.08 -8.05
C HIS A 231 0.50 10.06 -7.95
N HIS A 232 0.34 11.18 -7.25
CA HIS A 232 1.43 12.11 -6.99
C HIS A 232 2.53 11.48 -6.11
N GLU A 233 2.17 10.76 -5.04
CA GLU A 233 3.10 9.98 -4.21
C GLU A 233 3.83 8.91 -5.04
N MET A 234 3.10 8.08 -5.77
CA MET A 234 3.65 7.05 -6.67
C MET A 234 4.56 7.62 -7.77
N LEU A 235 4.24 8.78 -8.35
CA LEU A 235 5.03 9.42 -9.42
C LEU A 235 6.26 10.17 -8.89
N THR A 236 6.19 10.71 -7.68
CA THR A 236 7.34 11.35 -7.01
C THR A 236 8.31 10.33 -6.40
N ASP A 237 7.88 9.08 -6.16
CA ASP A 237 8.79 7.96 -5.95
C ASP A 237 9.60 7.66 -7.23
N ARG A 238 10.78 8.27 -7.28
CA ARG A 238 11.76 8.07 -8.35
C ARG A 238 12.36 6.67 -8.35
N ILE A 239 12.54 6.02 -7.20
CA ILE A 239 13.16 4.68 -7.18
C ILE A 239 12.23 3.67 -7.83
N ARG A 240 10.94 3.73 -7.51
CA ARG A 240 9.88 2.98 -8.20
C ARG A 240 9.85 3.34 -9.69
N THR A 241 9.51 4.59 -10.01
CA THR A 241 9.14 5.00 -11.37
C THR A 241 10.33 4.94 -12.34
N GLU A 242 11.54 5.31 -11.90
CA GLU A 242 12.74 5.20 -12.73
C GLU A 242 13.23 3.76 -12.91
N SER A 243 12.97 2.84 -11.97
CA SER A 243 13.35 1.43 -12.15
C SER A 243 12.54 0.76 -13.25
N TYR A 244 11.21 0.96 -13.28
CA TYR A 244 10.38 0.48 -14.40
C TYR A 244 10.79 1.12 -15.73
N ARG A 245 10.95 2.46 -15.75
CA ARG A 245 11.47 3.18 -16.94
C ARG A 245 12.78 2.57 -17.44
N ASP A 246 13.75 2.40 -16.55
CA ASP A 246 15.06 1.89 -16.90
C ASP A 246 15.00 0.44 -17.37
N ALA A 247 14.17 -0.41 -16.76
CA ALA A 247 13.96 -1.79 -17.20
C ALA A 247 13.42 -1.83 -18.64
N ILE A 248 12.39 -1.03 -18.93
CA ILE A 248 11.80 -0.88 -20.26
C ILE A 248 12.83 -0.34 -21.28
N MET A 249 13.47 0.78 -20.97
CA MET A 249 14.32 1.51 -21.92
C MET A 249 15.63 0.78 -22.23
N LYS A 250 16.27 0.15 -21.24
CA LYS A 250 17.50 -0.66 -21.42
C LYS A 250 17.25 -1.96 -22.18
N ASN A 251 16.00 -2.36 -22.35
CA ASN A 251 15.56 -3.55 -23.07
C ASN A 251 14.61 -3.22 -24.24
N SER A 252 14.58 -1.96 -24.70
CA SER A 252 13.62 -1.44 -25.69
C SER A 252 13.57 -2.27 -26.99
N ASN A 253 14.71 -2.81 -27.45
CA ASN A 253 14.79 -3.72 -28.60
C ASN A 253 13.93 -4.99 -28.47
N LEU A 254 13.61 -5.43 -27.24
CA LEU A 254 12.75 -6.59 -26.99
C LEU A 254 11.26 -6.24 -27.03
N LEU A 255 10.90 -4.97 -26.74
CA LEU A 255 9.52 -4.47 -26.69
C LEU A 255 9.04 -3.86 -28.01
N ASN A 256 9.95 -3.42 -28.89
CA ASN A 256 9.61 -2.82 -30.18
C ASN A 256 8.73 -3.77 -31.03
N GLY A 257 7.56 -3.30 -31.47
CA GLY A 257 6.58 -4.07 -32.23
C GLY A 257 5.85 -5.16 -31.42
N LYS A 258 6.01 -5.20 -30.09
CA LYS A 258 5.35 -6.16 -29.20
C LYS A 258 4.05 -5.62 -28.63
N ARG A 259 3.22 -6.52 -28.08
CA ARG A 259 2.01 -6.17 -27.34
C ARG A 259 2.27 -6.27 -25.83
N VAL A 260 1.98 -5.19 -25.13
CA VAL A 260 2.17 -5.05 -23.68
C VAL A 260 0.79 -4.88 -23.03
N LEU A 261 0.54 -5.62 -21.95
CA LEU A 261 -0.55 -5.34 -21.02
C LEU A 261 0.03 -4.61 -19.81
N ASP A 262 -0.48 -3.42 -19.51
CA ASP A 262 -0.18 -2.63 -18.31
C ASP A 262 -1.35 -2.78 -17.34
N LEU A 263 -1.17 -3.59 -16.29
CA LEU A 263 -2.22 -3.96 -15.35
C LEU A 263 -2.16 -3.10 -14.08
N GLY A 264 -3.26 -2.41 -13.77
CA GLY A 264 -3.29 -1.32 -12.78
C GLY A 264 -2.56 -0.11 -13.33
N CYS A 265 -2.90 0.31 -14.56
CA CYS A 265 -2.11 1.31 -15.28
C CYS A 265 -2.15 2.70 -14.61
N GLY A 266 -3.13 2.98 -13.75
CA GLY A 266 -3.32 4.27 -13.08
C GLY A 266 -3.32 5.42 -14.08
N THR A 267 -2.40 6.37 -13.89
CA THR A 267 -2.10 7.50 -14.79
C THR A 267 -1.42 7.13 -16.12
N ALA A 268 -1.35 5.84 -16.47
CA ALA A 268 -0.72 5.28 -17.68
C ALA A 268 0.78 5.60 -17.87
N ILE A 269 1.51 5.95 -16.80
CA ILE A 269 2.94 6.27 -16.88
C ILE A 269 3.80 5.11 -17.40
N LEU A 270 3.49 3.87 -17.00
CA LEU A 270 4.22 2.68 -17.44
C LEU A 270 3.87 2.36 -18.91
N SER A 271 2.58 2.44 -19.27
CA SER A 271 2.13 2.40 -20.66
C SER A 271 2.87 3.39 -21.57
N MET A 272 3.07 4.64 -21.14
CA MET A 272 3.82 5.64 -21.89
C MET A 272 5.31 5.31 -22.04
N PHE A 273 5.94 4.70 -21.04
CA PHE A 273 7.31 4.19 -21.18
C PHE A 273 7.39 3.04 -22.19
N CYS A 274 6.44 2.09 -22.14
CA CYS A 274 6.39 0.98 -23.10
C CYS A 274 6.13 1.48 -24.53
N ALA A 275 5.17 2.38 -24.74
CA ALA A 275 4.86 2.95 -26.05
C ALA A 275 6.07 3.64 -26.71
N LYS A 276 6.91 4.33 -25.92
CA LYS A 276 8.17 4.96 -26.39
C LYS A 276 9.21 3.97 -26.92
N THR A 277 9.07 2.67 -26.69
CA THR A 277 9.93 1.63 -27.30
C THR A 277 9.43 1.15 -28.67
N GLY A 278 8.25 1.60 -29.11
CA GLY A 278 7.57 1.07 -30.30
C GLY A 278 6.64 -0.11 -30.00
N ALA A 279 6.30 -0.36 -28.73
CA ALA A 279 5.33 -1.36 -28.32
C ALA A 279 3.89 -0.85 -28.47
N MET A 280 2.96 -1.73 -28.83
CA MET A 280 1.51 -1.48 -28.72
C MET A 280 1.06 -1.84 -27.31
N VAL A 281 0.35 -0.94 -26.63
CA VAL A 281 0.01 -1.12 -25.21
C VAL A 281 -1.50 -1.17 -24.99
N THR A 282 -1.94 -2.09 -24.13
CA THR A 282 -3.27 -2.06 -23.53
C THR A 282 -3.12 -1.80 -22.04
N GLY A 283 -3.60 -0.67 -21.55
CA GLY A 283 -3.67 -0.36 -20.11
C GLY A 283 -5.04 -0.76 -19.55
N VAL A 284 -5.05 -1.41 -18.39
CA VAL A 284 -6.26 -1.81 -17.67
C VAL A 284 -6.22 -1.22 -16.28
N ASP A 285 -7.29 -0.53 -15.90
CA ASP A 285 -7.51 -0.07 -14.52
C ASP A 285 -9.02 0.00 -14.24
N MET A 286 -9.44 -0.24 -13.00
CA MET A 286 -10.84 -0.16 -12.58
C MET A 286 -11.18 1.22 -12.03
N SER A 287 -10.20 1.96 -11.50
CA SER A 287 -10.36 3.29 -10.93
C SER A 287 -10.77 4.34 -11.98
N ASP A 288 -11.52 5.35 -11.54
CA ASP A 288 -11.89 6.51 -12.36
C ASP A 288 -10.68 7.32 -12.87
N VAL A 289 -9.50 7.19 -12.26
CA VAL A 289 -8.25 7.82 -12.74
C VAL A 289 -7.94 7.50 -14.21
N ILE A 290 -8.45 6.37 -14.73
CA ILE A 290 -8.26 5.98 -16.11
C ILE A 290 -8.83 6.99 -17.11
N TYR A 291 -9.84 7.79 -16.72
CA TYR A 291 -10.36 8.87 -17.58
C TYR A 291 -9.32 9.99 -17.74
N GLN A 292 -8.68 10.43 -16.64
CA GLN A 292 -7.55 11.36 -16.70
C GLN A 292 -6.36 10.74 -17.44
N ALA A 293 -6.13 9.43 -17.31
CA ALA A 293 -5.10 8.73 -18.06
C ALA A 293 -5.34 8.75 -19.58
N MET A 294 -6.60 8.71 -20.04
CA MET A 294 -6.94 8.88 -21.46
C MET A 294 -6.59 10.28 -21.96
N ASP A 295 -6.86 11.32 -21.17
CA ASP A 295 -6.47 12.69 -21.50
C ASP A 295 -4.94 12.87 -21.50
N ILE A 296 -4.22 12.30 -20.52
CA ILE A 296 -2.74 12.30 -20.44
C ILE A 296 -2.13 11.61 -21.68
N VAL A 297 -2.63 10.43 -22.06
CA VAL A 297 -2.16 9.66 -23.23
C VAL A 297 -2.34 10.48 -24.52
N LYS A 298 -3.48 11.17 -24.65
CA LYS A 298 -3.80 12.02 -25.80
C LYS A 298 -2.99 13.32 -25.83
N GLU A 299 -2.74 13.95 -24.68
CA GLU A 299 -1.87 15.13 -24.57
C GLU A 299 -0.42 14.81 -24.98
N ASN A 300 0.00 13.54 -24.84
CA ASN A 300 1.31 13.05 -25.26
C ASN A 300 1.32 12.45 -26.69
N GLU A 301 0.24 12.57 -27.47
CA GLU A 301 0.10 12.06 -28.85
C GLU A 301 0.27 10.52 -28.97
N LEU A 302 -0.11 9.77 -27.93
CA LEU A 302 0.07 8.31 -27.84
C LEU A 302 -1.22 7.48 -27.99
N GLU A 303 -2.36 8.11 -28.28
CA GLU A 303 -3.68 7.46 -28.35
C GLU A 303 -3.83 6.42 -29.49
N ASN A 304 -2.95 6.47 -30.49
CA ASN A 304 -2.88 5.47 -31.56
C ASN A 304 -2.05 4.22 -31.17
N THR A 305 -1.31 4.28 -30.06
CA THR A 305 -0.36 3.26 -29.59
C THR A 305 -0.80 2.64 -28.27
N ILE A 306 -1.44 3.42 -27.40
CA ILE A 306 -1.94 3.01 -26.08
C ILE A 306 -3.47 2.99 -26.11
N LYS A 307 -4.05 1.82 -25.87
CA LYS A 307 -5.49 1.65 -25.63
C LYS A 307 -5.74 1.49 -24.14
N LEU A 308 -6.55 2.35 -23.53
CA LEU A 308 -6.94 2.21 -22.12
C LEU A 308 -8.34 1.58 -22.01
N CYS A 309 -8.50 0.64 -21.09
CA CYS A 309 -9.71 -0.15 -20.85
C CYS A 309 -10.11 -0.05 -19.38
N LYS A 310 -11.26 0.57 -19.07
CA LYS A 310 -11.77 0.62 -17.70
C LYS A 310 -12.39 -0.72 -17.32
N GLY A 311 -11.98 -1.30 -16.19
CA GLY A 311 -12.57 -2.50 -15.61
C GLY A 311 -11.57 -3.35 -14.82
N ARG A 312 -12.09 -4.35 -14.09
CA ARG A 312 -11.29 -5.46 -13.55
C ARG A 312 -10.73 -6.31 -14.70
N LEU A 313 -9.51 -6.80 -14.58
CA LEU A 313 -8.92 -7.65 -15.63
C LEU A 313 -9.69 -8.97 -15.80
N GLU A 314 -10.21 -9.49 -14.69
CA GLU A 314 -10.93 -10.75 -14.61
C GLU A 314 -12.16 -10.79 -15.52
N ASP A 315 -12.86 -9.65 -15.58
CA ASP A 315 -14.08 -9.41 -16.36
C ASP A 315 -13.80 -9.02 -17.83
N LEU A 316 -12.52 -8.86 -18.22
CA LEU A 316 -12.12 -8.50 -19.57
C LEU A 316 -11.62 -9.72 -20.37
N ASP A 317 -12.01 -9.73 -21.65
CA ASP A 317 -11.51 -10.66 -22.65
C ASP A 317 -10.78 -9.93 -23.78
N PHE A 318 -9.64 -10.49 -24.19
CA PHE A 318 -8.83 -9.98 -25.27
C PHE A 318 -8.73 -11.04 -26.38
N GLU A 319 -8.88 -10.63 -27.63
CA GLU A 319 -8.74 -11.51 -28.80
C GLU A 319 -7.32 -12.11 -28.96
N HIS A 320 -6.36 -11.62 -28.16
CA HIS A 320 -4.97 -12.02 -28.24
C HIS A 320 -4.28 -12.10 -26.88
N LYS A 321 -3.20 -12.88 -26.84
CA LYS A 321 -2.22 -12.91 -25.76
C LYS A 321 -1.19 -11.78 -25.91
N PHE A 322 -0.63 -11.31 -24.80
CA PHE A 322 0.41 -10.28 -24.76
C PHE A 322 1.82 -10.88 -24.72
N ASP A 323 2.77 -10.21 -25.35
CA ASP A 323 4.19 -10.58 -25.32
C ASP A 323 4.84 -10.19 -23.98
N PHE A 324 4.34 -9.12 -23.36
CA PHE A 324 4.76 -8.62 -22.06
C PHE A 324 3.55 -8.30 -21.19
N ILE A 325 3.66 -8.57 -19.90
CA ILE A 325 2.79 -7.99 -18.87
C ILE A 325 3.68 -7.14 -17.97
N ILE A 326 3.29 -5.89 -17.77
CA ILE A 326 3.87 -4.97 -16.80
C ILE A 326 2.80 -4.63 -15.78
N SER A 327 3.16 -4.60 -14.51
CA SER A 327 2.25 -4.23 -13.43
C SER A 327 3.04 -3.77 -12.25
N GLU A 328 2.60 -2.68 -11.65
CA GLU A 328 3.08 -2.23 -10.35
C GLU A 328 2.02 -2.64 -9.33
N TRP A 329 2.26 -3.78 -8.69
CA TRP A 329 1.29 -4.54 -7.89
C TRP A 329 1.67 -4.62 -6.40
N MET A 330 2.83 -4.10 -6.02
CA MET A 330 3.42 -4.39 -4.73
C MET A 330 2.77 -3.54 -3.64
N GLY A 331 2.21 -4.18 -2.62
CA GLY A 331 1.70 -3.50 -1.44
C GLY A 331 2.76 -3.31 -0.34
N TYR A 332 2.34 -2.74 0.79
CA TYR A 332 3.13 -2.80 2.03
C TYR A 332 3.44 -4.27 2.40
N PHE A 333 4.60 -4.51 3.00
CA PHE A 333 5.13 -5.87 3.23
C PHE A 333 5.07 -6.80 1.98
N LEU A 334 5.17 -6.21 0.77
CA LEU A 334 5.03 -6.81 -0.58
C LEU A 334 3.63 -7.34 -0.93
N LEU A 335 2.95 -8.02 -0.01
CA LEU A 335 1.75 -8.80 -0.29
C LEU A 335 0.44 -8.14 0.18
N PHE A 336 0.50 -7.01 0.88
CA PHE A 336 -0.70 -6.25 1.25
C PHE A 336 -1.48 -5.82 -0.01
N GLU A 337 -2.78 -5.58 0.15
CA GLU A 337 -3.77 -5.32 -0.91
C GLU A 337 -4.03 -6.48 -1.87
N GLY A 338 -3.12 -7.44 -2.04
CA GLY A 338 -3.38 -8.70 -2.76
C GLY A 338 -3.40 -8.62 -4.29
N MET A 339 -3.02 -7.49 -4.90
CA MET A 339 -3.06 -7.29 -6.37
C MET A 339 -2.21 -8.31 -7.17
N LEU A 340 -1.25 -8.98 -6.51
CA LEU A 340 -0.51 -10.11 -7.07
C LEU A 340 -1.42 -11.21 -7.67
N ASP A 341 -2.61 -11.43 -7.11
CA ASP A 341 -3.59 -12.39 -7.67
C ASP A 341 -3.97 -12.06 -9.12
N SER A 342 -4.34 -10.81 -9.38
CA SER A 342 -4.68 -10.34 -10.72
C SER A 342 -3.48 -10.40 -11.67
N VAL A 343 -2.25 -10.21 -11.17
CA VAL A 343 -1.01 -10.39 -11.94
C VAL A 343 -0.79 -11.87 -12.32
N LEU A 344 -1.05 -12.81 -11.41
CA LEU A 344 -0.95 -14.25 -11.70
C LEU A 344 -2.08 -14.71 -12.65
N TYR A 345 -3.30 -14.18 -12.50
CA TYR A 345 -4.38 -14.37 -13.46
C TYR A 345 -4.02 -13.82 -14.85
N ALA A 346 -3.41 -12.63 -14.91
CA ALA A 346 -2.91 -12.03 -16.15
C ALA A 346 -1.87 -12.93 -16.83
N ARG A 347 -0.91 -13.44 -16.05
CA ARG A 347 0.10 -14.39 -16.54
C ARG A 347 -0.55 -15.62 -17.18
N ASP A 348 -1.46 -16.27 -16.46
CA ASP A 348 -2.00 -17.56 -16.87
C ASP A 348 -3.04 -17.42 -18.00
N LYS A 349 -3.96 -16.43 -17.91
CA LYS A 349 -5.00 -16.19 -18.93
C LYS A 349 -4.53 -15.34 -20.10
N HIS A 350 -3.60 -14.40 -19.94
CA HIS A 350 -3.31 -13.37 -20.96
C HIS A 350 -1.85 -13.28 -21.47
N LEU A 351 -0.85 -13.88 -20.80
CA LEU A 351 0.51 -13.94 -21.35
C LEU A 351 0.64 -14.95 -22.50
N ALA A 352 1.49 -14.64 -23.48
CA ALA A 352 1.86 -15.53 -24.58
C ALA A 352 2.96 -16.52 -24.15
N ASN A 353 3.09 -17.65 -24.85
CA ASN A 353 4.19 -18.59 -24.62
C ASN A 353 5.54 -17.91 -24.88
N GLY A 354 6.40 -17.88 -23.87
CA GLY A 354 7.69 -17.18 -23.92
C GLY A 354 7.60 -15.67 -23.74
N GLY A 355 6.43 -15.14 -23.35
CA GLY A 355 6.29 -13.75 -22.90
C GLY A 355 6.93 -13.52 -21.53
N LEU A 356 7.10 -12.26 -21.17
CA LEU A 356 7.78 -11.82 -19.93
C LEU A 356 6.84 -11.03 -19.02
N LEU A 357 7.02 -11.20 -17.71
CA LEU A 357 6.32 -10.45 -16.67
C LEU A 357 7.32 -9.49 -16.01
N LEU A 358 6.93 -8.22 -15.84
CA LEU A 358 7.76 -7.14 -15.32
C LEU A 358 7.08 -6.47 -14.10
N PRO A 359 7.69 -6.54 -12.89
CA PRO A 359 8.92 -7.24 -12.54
C PRO A 359 8.80 -8.76 -12.71
N SER A 360 9.91 -9.48 -12.80
CA SER A 360 9.90 -10.95 -12.95
C SER A 360 9.95 -11.68 -11.63
N ARG A 361 10.51 -11.04 -10.59
CA ARG A 361 10.75 -11.65 -9.29
C ARG A 361 10.80 -10.61 -8.18
N CYS A 362 10.29 -10.97 -7.01
CA CYS A 362 10.43 -10.20 -5.78
C CYS A 362 10.92 -11.10 -4.63
N THR A 363 11.68 -10.56 -3.69
CA THR A 363 12.12 -11.28 -2.48
C THR A 363 11.73 -10.48 -1.24
N LEU A 364 11.23 -11.16 -0.21
CA LEU A 364 10.86 -10.54 1.06
C LEU A 364 11.91 -10.87 2.13
N HIS A 365 12.30 -9.88 2.92
CA HIS A 365 13.38 -9.96 3.91
C HIS A 365 12.94 -9.48 5.29
N LEU A 366 13.65 -9.96 6.31
CA LEU A 366 13.46 -9.58 7.71
C LEU A 366 14.79 -9.12 8.33
N VAL A 367 14.74 -8.07 9.17
CA VAL A 367 15.82 -7.63 10.07
C VAL A 367 15.26 -7.35 11.46
N GLY A 368 16.11 -7.31 12.48
CA GLY A 368 15.79 -6.78 13.81
C GLY A 368 16.30 -5.35 14.00
N MET A 369 15.52 -4.53 14.70
CA MET A 369 15.85 -3.13 14.99
C MET A 369 15.91 -2.78 16.49
N GLU A 370 16.67 -1.74 16.82
CA GLU A 370 16.65 -1.00 18.08
C GLU A 370 16.34 0.47 17.75
N ASP A 371 15.16 0.91 18.15
CA ASP A 371 14.74 2.31 18.16
C ASP A 371 13.96 2.56 19.45
N MET A 372 14.68 2.94 20.51
CA MET A 372 14.07 3.19 21.83
C MET A 372 13.28 4.50 21.85
N ASP A 373 13.72 5.53 21.13
CA ASP A 373 13.06 6.85 21.13
C ASP A 373 11.66 6.76 20.49
N THR A 374 11.53 6.04 19.38
CA THR A 374 10.23 5.79 18.74
C THR A 374 9.40 4.80 19.55
N TYR A 375 10.01 3.74 20.10
CA TYR A 375 9.32 2.78 20.97
C TYR A 375 8.72 3.46 22.21
N GLU A 376 9.43 4.43 22.81
CA GLU A 376 8.94 5.16 23.96
C GLU A 376 7.71 6.03 23.63
N LYS A 377 7.68 6.66 22.45
CA LYS A 377 6.56 7.48 21.98
C LYS A 377 5.32 6.69 21.58
N ILE A 378 5.48 5.50 21.00
CA ILE A 378 4.36 4.71 20.44
C ILE A 378 3.88 3.64 21.43
N ILE A 379 4.79 2.91 22.05
CA ILE A 379 4.47 1.75 22.91
C ILE A 379 4.52 2.14 24.39
N SER A 380 5.63 2.73 24.86
CA SER A 380 5.76 3.05 26.30
C SER A 380 4.86 4.19 26.77
N PHE A 381 4.44 5.09 25.88
CA PHE A 381 3.53 6.22 26.14
C PHE A 381 2.30 5.79 26.95
N TRP A 382 1.67 4.67 26.58
CA TRP A 382 0.47 4.14 27.23
C TRP A 382 0.67 3.71 28.70
N ASN A 383 1.91 3.59 29.19
CA ASN A 383 2.17 3.32 30.61
C ASN A 383 1.76 4.49 31.51
N ASP A 384 1.90 5.73 31.02
CA ASP A 384 1.63 6.96 31.77
C ASP A 384 1.21 8.09 30.82
N VAL A 385 -0.10 8.19 30.58
CA VAL A 385 -0.73 9.22 29.77
C VAL A 385 -1.22 10.31 30.72
N TYR A 386 -0.42 11.36 30.92
CA TYR A 386 -0.70 12.49 31.83
C TYR A 386 -1.01 12.11 33.29
N GLY A 387 -0.36 11.08 33.83
CA GLY A 387 -0.60 10.53 35.17
C GLY A 387 -1.57 9.34 35.20
N PHE A 388 -2.19 9.00 34.07
CA PHE A 388 -3.15 7.89 33.96
C PHE A 388 -2.52 6.67 33.29
N LYS A 389 -2.73 5.49 33.88
CA LYS A 389 -2.27 4.22 33.31
C LYS A 389 -3.24 3.76 32.22
N MET A 390 -2.79 3.68 30.98
CA MET A 390 -3.55 3.20 29.82
C MET A 390 -2.90 1.96 29.19
N SER A 391 -2.10 1.21 29.95
CA SER A 391 -1.23 0.14 29.43
C SER A 391 -1.97 -1.04 28.80
N CYS A 392 -3.30 -1.15 28.98
CA CYS A 392 -4.13 -2.06 28.19
C CYS A 392 -4.01 -1.81 26.68
N MET A 393 -3.88 -0.54 26.25
CA MET A 393 -3.79 -0.13 24.85
C MET A 393 -2.54 -0.67 24.14
N GLN A 394 -1.46 -0.97 24.87
CA GLN A 394 -0.23 -1.55 24.29
C GLN A 394 -0.50 -2.87 23.57
N LYS A 395 -1.47 -3.66 24.04
CA LYS A 395 -1.82 -4.93 23.39
C LYS A 395 -2.47 -4.74 22.03
N GLU A 396 -3.16 -3.63 21.81
CA GLU A 396 -3.82 -3.34 20.54
C GLU A 396 -2.84 -2.64 19.59
N VAL A 397 -2.11 -1.64 20.08
CA VAL A 397 -1.07 -0.93 19.29
C VAL A 397 0.05 -1.86 18.80
N VAL A 398 0.40 -2.90 19.56
CA VAL A 398 1.40 -3.89 19.12
C VAL A 398 0.85 -4.90 18.11
N LYS A 399 -0.48 -5.07 17.99
CA LYS A 399 -1.08 -5.91 16.93
C LYS A 399 -1.05 -5.21 15.57
N GLU A 400 -1.22 -3.91 15.51
CA GLU A 400 -1.15 -3.16 14.25
C GLU A 400 0.34 -3.06 13.81
N ALA A 401 0.67 -3.58 12.63
CA ALA A 401 2.00 -3.39 12.04
C ALA A 401 2.12 -1.96 11.49
N SER A 402 3.17 -1.24 11.88
CA SER A 402 3.34 0.16 11.47
C SER A 402 4.16 0.27 10.17
N THR A 403 3.86 1.25 9.32
CA THR A 403 4.62 1.48 8.07
C THR A 403 5.40 2.78 8.13
N ASP A 404 6.71 2.70 8.36
CA ASP A 404 7.56 3.89 8.43
C ASP A 404 9.00 3.72 7.90
N ILE A 405 9.72 4.84 7.70
CA ILE A 405 11.11 4.86 7.22
C ILE A 405 12.06 4.52 8.38
N VAL A 406 12.48 3.26 8.45
CA VAL A 406 13.47 2.80 9.42
C VAL A 406 14.87 3.23 8.97
N LYS A 407 15.53 4.02 9.79
CA LYS A 407 16.92 4.46 9.55
C LYS A 407 17.89 3.29 9.70
N GLN A 408 18.80 3.10 8.74
CA GLN A 408 19.81 2.02 8.75
C GLN A 408 20.58 1.87 10.08
N GLN A 409 20.79 2.97 10.81
CA GLN A 409 21.45 2.99 12.12
C GLN A 409 20.69 2.23 13.24
N HIS A 410 19.37 2.07 13.10
CA HIS A 410 18.52 1.32 14.02
C HIS A 410 18.61 -0.19 13.76
N ILE A 411 19.18 -0.64 12.64
CA ILE A 411 19.27 -2.08 12.32
C ILE A 411 20.42 -2.75 13.08
N ILE A 412 20.07 -3.69 13.98
CA ILE A 412 21.00 -4.34 14.91
C ILE A 412 21.36 -5.78 14.55
N THR A 413 20.73 -6.37 13.53
CA THR A 413 21.00 -7.75 13.07
C THR A 413 21.45 -7.83 11.61
N SER A 414 21.91 -9.00 11.14
CA SER A 414 21.90 -9.35 9.71
C SER A 414 20.48 -9.29 9.14
N ALA A 415 20.37 -9.23 7.81
CA ALA A 415 19.11 -9.51 7.12
C ALA A 415 19.02 -11.00 6.77
N VAL A 416 17.80 -11.49 6.60
CA VAL A 416 17.52 -12.83 6.10
C VAL A 416 16.32 -12.79 5.15
N GLN A 417 16.44 -13.46 4.00
CA GLN A 417 15.35 -13.62 3.06
C GLN A 417 14.34 -14.63 3.62
N ILE A 418 13.09 -14.24 3.73
CA ILE A 418 12.00 -15.07 4.28
C ILE A 418 11.09 -15.65 3.18
N ALA A 419 11.02 -15.03 1.99
CA ALA A 419 10.29 -15.55 0.83
C ALA A 419 10.96 -15.17 -0.51
N ASP A 420 10.66 -15.93 -1.56
CA ASP A 420 11.17 -15.75 -2.93
C ASP A 420 10.03 -15.97 -3.94
N PHE A 421 9.64 -14.92 -4.65
CA PHE A 421 8.49 -14.89 -5.53
C PHE A 421 8.94 -14.79 -6.98
N ASP A 422 9.26 -15.94 -7.60
CA ASP A 422 9.45 -16.04 -9.05
C ASP A 422 8.07 -15.98 -9.73
N LEU A 423 7.73 -14.81 -10.28
CA LEU A 423 6.38 -14.53 -10.78
C LEU A 423 6.03 -15.36 -12.02
N MET A 424 7.01 -16.01 -12.67
CA MET A 424 6.76 -16.95 -13.76
C MET A 424 6.44 -18.38 -13.28
N LYS A 425 6.53 -18.66 -11.97
CA LYS A 425 6.35 -20.01 -11.40
C LYS A 425 5.33 -20.11 -10.27
N ILE A 426 5.19 -19.09 -9.44
CA ILE A 426 4.33 -19.15 -8.25
C ILE A 426 2.83 -19.22 -8.58
N THR A 427 2.06 -19.67 -7.61
CA THR A 427 0.59 -19.70 -7.60
C THR A 427 0.06 -18.84 -6.45
N PRO A 428 -1.25 -18.50 -6.40
CA PRO A 428 -1.82 -17.77 -5.26
C PRO A 428 -1.55 -18.45 -3.90
N ASN A 429 -1.47 -19.78 -3.87
CA ASN A 429 -1.14 -20.55 -2.66
C ASN A 429 0.24 -20.21 -2.07
N ASP A 430 1.21 -19.82 -2.90
CA ASP A 430 2.57 -19.51 -2.46
C ASP A 430 2.66 -18.16 -1.74
N THR A 431 1.62 -17.32 -1.83
CA THR A 431 1.50 -16.08 -1.04
C THR A 431 1.21 -16.35 0.45
N GLU A 432 0.76 -17.57 0.81
CA GLU A 432 0.56 -18.01 2.18
C GLU A 432 1.70 -18.92 2.65
N PHE A 433 2.82 -18.35 3.10
CA PHE A 433 4.02 -19.11 3.46
C PHE A 433 4.35 -19.09 4.96
N THR A 434 5.19 -20.04 5.38
CA THR A 434 5.78 -20.11 6.72
C THR A 434 7.27 -20.35 6.58
N SER A 435 8.09 -19.48 7.16
CA SER A 435 9.54 -19.44 6.95
C SER A 435 10.30 -19.35 8.26
N LYS A 436 11.39 -20.11 8.39
CA LYS A 436 12.31 -20.01 9.54
C LYS A 436 13.30 -18.89 9.29
N PHE A 437 13.57 -18.08 10.31
CA PHE A 437 14.56 -17.01 10.24
C PHE A 437 15.65 -17.18 11.30
N SER A 438 16.83 -16.65 10.99
CA SER A 438 18.02 -16.70 11.83
C SER A 438 18.78 -15.38 11.61
N LEU A 439 18.79 -14.51 12.63
CA LEU A 439 19.26 -13.12 12.55
C LEU A 439 20.47 -12.93 13.48
N THR A 440 21.67 -12.84 12.89
CA THR A 440 22.92 -12.66 13.64
C THR A 440 23.02 -11.24 14.19
N VAL A 441 23.22 -11.12 15.50
CA VAL A 441 23.26 -9.83 16.21
C VAL A 441 24.60 -9.12 16.00
N LYS A 442 24.56 -7.89 15.47
CA LYS A 442 25.75 -7.09 15.09
C LYS A 442 26.35 -6.30 16.26
N ARG A 443 25.53 -5.88 17.22
CA ARG A 443 25.91 -5.12 18.42
C ARG A 443 24.99 -5.46 19.59
N ASP A 444 25.51 -5.36 20.81
CA ASP A 444 24.70 -5.44 22.04
C ASP A 444 23.61 -4.36 22.00
N GLY A 445 22.42 -4.68 22.51
CA GLY A 445 21.30 -3.76 22.48
C GLY A 445 19.97 -4.36 22.96
N LYS A 446 18.89 -3.63 22.67
CA LYS A 446 17.51 -4.04 22.89
C LYS A 446 16.79 -4.12 21.54
N LEU A 447 16.39 -5.32 21.14
CA LEU A 447 15.48 -5.51 20.02
C LEU A 447 14.13 -4.87 20.38
N THR A 448 13.69 -3.86 19.64
CA THR A 448 12.38 -3.19 19.84
C THR A 448 11.33 -3.66 18.84
N GLY A 449 11.75 -4.30 17.74
CA GLY A 449 10.85 -4.87 16.73
C GLY A 449 11.61 -5.61 15.63
N PHE A 450 10.85 -6.31 14.78
CA PHE A 450 11.33 -6.79 13.48
C PHE A 450 10.87 -5.82 12.39
N VAL A 451 11.62 -5.76 11.28
CA VAL A 451 11.31 -4.90 10.14
C VAL A 451 11.32 -5.74 8.87
N GLY A 452 10.20 -5.71 8.16
CA GLY A 452 9.98 -6.32 6.86
C GLY A 452 10.22 -5.34 5.72
N TYR A 453 10.95 -5.77 4.70
CA TYR A 453 11.12 -5.04 3.44
C TYR A 453 11.24 -6.02 2.28
N PHE A 454 11.14 -5.53 1.04
CA PHE A 454 11.27 -6.35 -0.15
C PHE A 454 12.24 -5.77 -1.16
N ASP A 455 12.72 -6.64 -2.04
CA ASP A 455 13.47 -6.25 -3.22
C ASP A 455 12.78 -6.75 -4.49
N THR A 456 12.96 -6.02 -5.58
CA THR A 456 12.26 -6.23 -6.86
C THR A 456 13.26 -6.32 -8.02
N TYR A 457 13.12 -7.35 -8.83
CA TYR A 457 14.04 -7.72 -9.92
C TYR A 457 13.32 -7.71 -11.26
N PHE A 458 13.99 -7.13 -12.27
CA PHE A 458 13.61 -7.17 -13.67
C PHE A 458 14.66 -8.01 -14.40
N ASP A 459 14.49 -9.34 -14.42
CA ASP A 459 15.44 -10.33 -14.96
C ASP A 459 15.42 -10.39 -16.50
N MET A 460 15.61 -9.24 -17.14
CA MET A 460 15.81 -9.08 -18.57
C MET A 460 17.30 -9.06 -18.93
N PRO A 461 17.69 -9.20 -20.22
CA PRO A 461 19.09 -9.20 -20.66
C PRO A 461 19.92 -8.00 -20.18
N SER A 462 19.30 -6.81 -20.07
CA SER A 462 19.81 -5.68 -19.29
C SER A 462 19.04 -5.62 -17.96
N PRO A 463 19.50 -6.28 -16.89
CA PRO A 463 18.72 -6.39 -15.66
C PRO A 463 18.62 -5.06 -14.91
N VAL A 464 17.51 -4.86 -14.21
CA VAL A 464 17.28 -3.73 -13.30
C VAL A 464 16.76 -4.25 -11.97
N PHE A 465 17.06 -3.53 -10.90
CA PHE A 465 16.79 -3.94 -9.52
C PHE A 465 16.57 -2.72 -8.63
N PHE A 466 15.65 -2.82 -7.68
CA PHE A 466 15.58 -1.91 -6.53
C PHE A 466 15.23 -2.65 -5.23
N SER A 467 15.49 -1.99 -4.11
CA SER A 467 15.25 -2.49 -2.75
C SER A 467 14.45 -1.44 -1.98
N THR A 468 13.46 -1.88 -1.20
CA THR A 468 12.77 -1.03 -0.22
C THR A 468 13.41 -1.10 1.17
N GLY A 469 14.55 -1.79 1.33
CA GLY A 469 15.16 -2.00 2.64
C GLY A 469 15.81 -0.77 3.27
N PRO A 470 16.01 -0.75 4.61
CA PRO A 470 16.59 0.36 5.37
C PRO A 470 17.97 0.85 4.87
N GLN A 471 18.71 -0.01 4.18
CA GLN A 471 20.01 0.31 3.55
C GLN A 471 19.90 1.12 2.24
N ALA A 472 18.73 1.16 1.62
CA ALA A 472 18.48 1.80 0.34
C ALA A 472 17.99 3.24 0.51
N LYS A 473 17.72 3.92 -0.61
CA LYS A 473 16.98 5.20 -0.56
C LYS A 473 15.50 4.88 -0.25
N PRO A 474 14.83 5.69 0.60
CA PRO A 474 13.42 5.50 0.87
C PRO A 474 12.57 5.49 -0.40
N THR A 475 11.50 4.71 -0.33
CA THR A 475 10.42 4.55 -1.32
C THR A 475 9.10 4.81 -0.62
N HIS A 476 8.00 5.01 -1.35
CA HIS A 476 6.69 5.26 -0.74
C HIS A 476 6.18 4.06 0.08
N TRP A 477 6.61 2.83 -0.24
CA TRP A 477 6.36 1.63 0.57
C TRP A 477 6.99 1.66 1.97
N LYS A 478 8.02 2.50 2.17
CA LYS A 478 8.84 2.56 3.38
C LYS A 478 9.28 1.14 3.82
N GLN A 479 9.12 0.79 5.09
CA GLN A 479 9.23 -0.58 5.61
C GLN A 479 8.10 -0.88 6.60
N THR A 480 7.74 -2.16 6.74
CA THR A 480 6.72 -2.62 7.70
C THR A 480 7.37 -3.05 9.01
N ILE A 481 6.86 -2.57 10.13
CA ILE A 481 7.46 -2.66 11.46
C ILE A 481 6.56 -3.49 12.38
N PHE A 482 7.13 -4.55 12.93
CA PHE A 482 6.50 -5.46 13.88
C PHE A 482 7.10 -5.21 15.28
N TYR A 483 6.53 -4.26 16.02
CA TYR A 483 7.00 -3.90 17.37
C TYR A 483 6.87 -5.08 18.35
N LEU A 484 7.77 -5.17 19.33
CA LEU A 484 7.62 -6.13 20.43
C LEU A 484 6.73 -5.56 21.55
N PRO A 485 6.02 -6.38 22.34
CA PRO A 485 5.34 -5.91 23.56
C PRO A 485 6.29 -5.40 24.65
N SER A 486 7.54 -5.86 24.62
CA SER A 486 8.62 -5.43 25.52
C SER A 486 9.97 -5.57 24.81
N PRO A 487 10.93 -4.63 24.96
CA PRO A 487 12.22 -4.74 24.27
C PRO A 487 13.03 -5.94 24.76
N TYR A 488 13.51 -6.77 23.83
CA TYR A 488 14.21 -8.02 24.12
C TYR A 488 15.73 -7.80 24.11
N ILE A 489 16.42 -8.17 25.19
CA ILE A 489 17.87 -7.95 25.33
C ILE A 489 18.64 -8.95 24.46
N ILE A 490 19.59 -8.44 23.66
CA ILE A 490 20.45 -9.24 22.79
C ILE A 490 21.92 -8.82 22.90
N LYS A 491 22.84 -9.74 22.64
CA LYS A 491 24.28 -9.49 22.61
C LYS A 491 24.89 -9.81 21.26
N LYS A 492 25.95 -9.08 20.91
CA LYS A 492 26.72 -9.26 19.69
C LYS A 492 27.20 -10.70 19.52
N GLY A 493 26.91 -11.28 18.35
CA GLY A 493 27.27 -12.65 18.01
C GLY A 493 26.26 -13.71 18.46
N GLU A 494 25.24 -13.35 19.24
CA GLU A 494 24.06 -14.19 19.42
C GLU A 494 23.25 -14.24 18.09
N CYS A 495 22.30 -15.17 18.02
CA CYS A 495 21.37 -15.27 16.91
C CYS A 495 19.93 -15.20 17.43
N VAL A 496 19.11 -14.34 16.83
CA VAL A 496 17.67 -14.31 17.07
C VAL A 496 17.02 -15.25 16.05
N GLU A 497 16.61 -16.43 16.51
CA GLU A 497 16.02 -17.47 15.67
C GLU A 497 14.52 -17.61 15.93
N GLY A 498 13.77 -17.91 14.88
CA GLY A 498 12.33 -17.99 14.97
C GLY A 498 11.65 -18.48 13.70
N THR A 499 10.34 -18.28 13.64
CA THR A 499 9.50 -18.59 12.48
C THR A 499 8.53 -17.44 12.25
N ILE A 500 8.42 -17.00 11.00
CA ILE A 500 7.40 -16.07 10.52
C ILE A 500 6.38 -16.84 9.69
N CYS A 501 5.10 -16.53 9.86
CA CYS A 501 3.99 -17.08 9.10
C CYS A 501 3.19 -15.92 8.53
N VAL A 502 2.90 -15.95 7.23
CA VAL A 502 2.11 -14.92 6.54
C VAL A 502 0.88 -15.59 5.95
N ARG A 503 -0.30 -15.02 6.21
CA ARG A 503 -1.61 -15.52 5.77
C ARG A 503 -2.48 -14.34 5.34
N ARG A 504 -3.46 -14.61 4.48
CA ARG A 504 -4.54 -13.66 4.18
C ARG A 504 -5.59 -13.72 5.28
N LYS A 505 -6.13 -12.57 5.67
CA LYS A 505 -7.24 -12.50 6.63
C LYS A 505 -8.52 -13.01 5.95
N ARG A 506 -9.07 -14.16 6.37
CA ARG A 506 -10.16 -14.87 5.64
C ARG A 506 -11.42 -14.03 5.36
N LYS A 507 -11.70 -13.01 6.18
CA LYS A 507 -12.85 -12.11 6.03
C LYS A 507 -12.55 -10.87 5.20
N GLU A 508 -11.28 -10.49 5.07
CA GLU A 508 -10.79 -9.24 4.48
C GLU A 508 -9.52 -9.57 3.69
N ILE A 509 -9.69 -10.18 2.51
CA ILE A 509 -8.60 -10.90 1.83
C ILE A 509 -7.48 -10.00 1.28
N ARG A 510 -7.65 -8.68 1.35
CA ARG A 510 -6.64 -7.66 1.05
C ARG A 510 -5.69 -7.41 2.24
N SER A 511 -6.08 -7.79 3.46
CA SER A 511 -5.30 -7.64 4.70
C SER A 511 -4.51 -8.91 5.03
N LEU A 512 -3.40 -8.77 5.76
CA LEU A 512 -2.54 -9.90 6.14
C LEU A 512 -2.50 -10.15 7.65
N ASP A 513 -2.63 -11.43 8.02
CA ASP A 513 -2.28 -11.94 9.34
C ASP A 513 -0.80 -12.39 9.32
N VAL A 514 0.05 -11.75 10.13
CA VAL A 514 1.47 -12.07 10.26
C VAL A 514 1.78 -12.59 11.66
N GLY A 515 2.14 -13.86 11.77
CA GLY A 515 2.57 -14.48 13.03
C GLY A 515 4.09 -14.56 13.13
N ILE A 516 4.69 -14.05 14.21
CA ILE A 516 6.13 -14.19 14.50
C ILE A 516 6.32 -14.96 15.80
N SER A 517 7.08 -16.04 15.77
CA SER A 517 7.44 -16.85 16.95
C SER A 517 8.96 -16.86 17.14
N PHE A 518 9.44 -16.41 18.30
CA PHE A 518 10.87 -16.40 18.68
C PHE A 518 10.98 -16.34 20.21
N ALA A 519 12.06 -16.88 20.80
CA ALA A 519 12.35 -16.79 22.24
C ALA A 519 11.11 -17.08 23.15
N ASP A 520 10.41 -18.19 22.88
CA ASP A 520 9.16 -18.64 23.52
C ASP A 520 7.94 -17.68 23.43
N GLN A 521 8.08 -16.55 22.74
CA GLN A 521 6.99 -15.63 22.41
C GLN A 521 6.29 -16.05 21.12
N LYS A 522 4.96 -15.90 21.09
CA LYS A 522 4.12 -15.98 19.88
C LYS A 522 3.40 -14.65 19.72
N LEU A 523 3.76 -13.89 18.69
CA LEU A 523 3.21 -12.57 18.39
C LEU A 523 2.37 -12.66 17.12
N LYS A 524 1.25 -11.95 17.09
CA LYS A 524 0.34 -11.83 15.94
C LYS A 524 0.23 -10.36 15.59
N TYR A 525 0.38 -10.06 14.31
CA TYR A 525 0.32 -8.73 13.73
C TYR A 525 -0.67 -8.71 12.57
N LEU A 526 -1.23 -7.53 12.33
CA LEU A 526 -2.17 -7.20 11.29
C LEU A 526 -1.53 -6.18 10.37
N VAL A 527 -1.53 -6.44 9.06
CA VAL A 527 -1.11 -5.47 8.02
C VAL A 527 -2.35 -5.05 7.25
N GLU A 528 -2.70 -3.77 7.38
CA GLU A 528 -3.91 -3.10 6.90
C GLU A 528 -3.61 -1.69 6.34
#